data_AF-A0A9P9HZ92-F1
#
_entry.id   AF-A0A9P9HZ92-F1
#
_cell.length_a   1.000
_cell.length_b   1.000
_cell.length_c   1.000
_cell.angle_alpha   90.00
_cell.angle_beta   90.00
_cell.angle_gamma   90.00
#
_symmetry.space_group_name_H-M   'P 1'
#
loop_
_entity.id
_entity.type
_entity.pdbx_description
1 polymer ?
#
loop_
_entity_poly.entity_id
_entity_poly.type
_entity_poly.pdbx_seq_one_letter_code
_entity_poly.pdbx_strand_id
1 'polypeptide(L)'
;MASASAPAPTAPVASSSLRCSLCTDPLLSFSDPGESEDLQLENEMQIDSGLVLDDVELECGHHYHWQCVLDYAEENGPDAAACAVCAIPLYQGVGHGNDGEEGQFLVIVRNEGGETPDFDLGAEIAHQRFLAANPRIARAETFLSLVEQGDADAAEAFLNADPENGGEPVDVNAIKRGTGQTALHLAALNNDEPGVRMLLAYGADRTIEDDTAETAADCAKSVKAENVLCALAE
;
A
#
# COMPACT_ATOMS: atom_id res chain seq x y z
N MET A 1 37.63 44.82 19.86
CA MET A 1 36.21 45.13 19.60
C MET A 1 35.56 43.79 19.25
N ALA A 2 34.80 43.24 20.19
CA ALA A 2 34.28 41.87 20.10
C ALA A 2 33.07 41.85 19.16
N SER A 3 33.15 41.08 18.07
CA SER A 3 31.99 40.78 17.23
C SER A 3 31.08 39.82 17.97
N ALA A 4 29.92 40.32 18.39
CA ALA A 4 28.83 39.50 18.89
C ALA A 4 28.27 38.68 17.73
N SER A 5 28.44 37.36 17.80
CA SER A 5 27.79 36.40 16.91
C SER A 5 26.30 36.40 17.21
N ALA A 6 25.46 36.53 16.19
CA ALA A 6 24.02 36.36 16.32
C ALA A 6 23.72 34.93 16.83
N PRO A 7 22.69 34.74 17.69
CA PRO A 7 22.29 33.40 18.10
C PRO A 7 21.80 32.63 16.86
N ALA A 8 22.29 31.39 16.72
CA ALA A 8 21.76 30.44 15.76
C ALA A 8 20.24 30.28 15.95
N PRO A 9 19.45 30.04 14.87
CA PRO A 9 18.04 29.73 15.04
C PRO A 9 17.94 28.48 15.92
N THR A 10 17.40 28.67 17.12
CA THR A 10 17.02 27.58 18.00
C THR A 10 15.96 26.77 17.29
N ALA A 11 16.29 25.53 16.93
CA ALA A 11 15.32 24.54 16.47
C ALA A 11 14.12 24.53 17.44
N PRO A 12 12.88 24.53 16.93
CA PRO A 12 11.71 24.47 17.81
C PRO A 12 11.76 23.15 18.59
N VAL A 13 11.57 23.30 19.90
CA VAL A 13 11.49 22.24 20.89
C VAL A 13 10.36 21.28 20.49
N ALA A 14 10.67 19.98 20.47
CA ALA A 14 9.73 18.89 20.26
C ALA A 14 8.50 19.04 21.17
N SER A 15 7.41 19.46 20.55
CA SER A 15 6.04 19.37 21.05
C SER A 15 5.30 18.68 19.92
N SER A 16 5.35 17.35 19.91
CA SER A 16 4.64 16.50 18.97
C SER A 16 3.14 16.82 19.06
N SER A 17 2.67 17.66 18.15
CA SER A 17 1.25 17.78 17.91
C SER A 17 0.81 16.44 17.34
N LEU A 18 0.27 15.55 18.18
CA LEU A 18 -0.43 14.31 17.79
C LEU A 18 -1.73 14.65 17.02
N ARG A 19 -1.69 15.63 16.12
CA ARG A 19 -2.82 16.17 15.37
C ARG A 19 -2.39 16.43 13.95
N CYS A 20 -3.27 16.10 13.02
CA CYS A 20 -3.06 16.37 11.60
C CYS A 20 -3.01 17.88 11.34
N SER A 21 -2.09 18.29 10.48
CA SER A 21 -1.87 19.68 10.10
C SER A 21 -2.95 20.23 9.15
N LEU A 22 -3.77 19.36 8.54
CA LEU A 22 -4.90 19.74 7.67
C LEU A 22 -6.22 19.78 8.44
N CYS A 23 -6.66 18.64 8.99
CA CYS A 23 -7.98 18.53 9.62
C CYS A 23 -7.97 18.89 11.11
N THR A 24 -6.78 19.03 11.73
CA THR A 24 -6.58 19.30 13.18
C THR A 24 -7.02 18.18 14.13
N ASP A 25 -7.57 17.08 13.63
CA ASP A 25 -7.96 15.92 14.43
C ASP A 25 -6.75 15.11 14.90
N PRO A 26 -6.88 14.34 16.00
CA PRO A 26 -5.79 13.51 16.50
C PRO A 26 -5.29 12.50 15.46
N LEU A 27 -3.98 12.26 15.39
CA LEU A 27 -3.34 11.24 14.54
C LEU A 27 -3.48 9.81 15.10
N LEU A 28 -4.43 9.62 16.01
CA LEU A 28 -4.71 8.35 16.65
C LEU A 28 -6.05 7.85 16.09
N SER A 29 -6.01 6.70 15.44
CA SER A 29 -7.19 5.94 15.04
C SER A 29 -7.44 4.82 16.04
N PHE A 30 -8.71 4.42 16.18
CA PHE A 30 -9.06 3.21 16.92
C PHE A 30 -9.01 2.04 15.94
N SER A 31 -8.19 1.03 16.21
CA SER A 31 -8.37 -0.28 15.56
C SER A 31 -9.61 -0.93 16.16
N ASP A 32 -10.52 -1.38 15.28
CA ASP A 32 -11.68 -2.14 15.71
C ASP A 32 -11.19 -3.41 16.40
N PRO A 33 -11.59 -3.71 17.66
CA PRO A 33 -11.25 -4.98 18.29
C PRO A 33 -12.01 -6.11 17.57
N GLY A 34 -11.43 -6.59 16.46
CA GLY A 34 -11.89 -7.81 15.79
C GLY A 34 -11.90 -8.98 16.77
N GLU A 35 -13.10 -9.41 17.13
CA GLU A 35 -13.47 -10.73 17.66
C GLU A 35 -12.47 -11.38 18.63
N SER A 36 -12.43 -10.89 19.88
CA SER A 36 -12.03 -11.72 21.01
C SER A 36 -13.25 -11.98 21.90
N GLU A 37 -14.05 -12.97 21.51
CA GLU A 37 -14.76 -13.74 22.53
C GLU A 37 -13.69 -14.33 23.46
N ASP A 38 -13.84 -14.11 24.76
CA ASP A 38 -13.01 -14.61 25.86
C ASP A 38 -11.75 -13.80 26.25
N LEU A 39 -11.90 -12.66 26.92
CA LEU A 39 -10.98 -12.33 28.02
C LEU A 39 -11.70 -11.65 29.20
N GLN A 40 -11.63 -12.33 30.35
CA GLN A 40 -12.18 -11.92 31.63
C GLN A 40 -11.39 -10.73 32.20
N LEU A 41 -12.13 -9.70 32.62
CA LEU A 41 -11.62 -8.45 33.19
C LEU A 41 -11.08 -8.64 34.61
N GLU A 42 -9.76 -8.54 34.79
CA GLU A 42 -9.15 -8.10 36.05
C GLU A 42 -8.07 -7.02 35.81
N ASN A 43 -8.50 -5.79 36.06
CA ASN A 43 -7.79 -4.57 36.44
C ASN A 43 -6.25 -4.58 36.55
N GLU A 44 -5.58 -3.88 35.63
CA GLU A 44 -4.37 -3.07 35.84
C GLU A 44 -4.30 -2.01 34.71
N MET A 45 -3.75 -0.81 34.97
CA MET A 45 -3.74 0.34 34.05
C MET A 45 -3.30 -0.04 32.62
N GLN A 46 -4.26 -0.32 31.75
CA GLN A 46 -4.01 -0.69 30.37
C GLN A 46 -4.04 0.58 29.54
N ILE A 47 -2.86 1.01 29.07
CA ILE A 47 -2.76 1.94 27.96
C ILE A 47 -3.46 1.24 26.79
N ASP A 48 -4.52 1.89 26.32
CA ASP A 48 -5.50 1.36 25.37
C ASP A 48 -4.79 0.73 24.18
N SER A 49 -4.84 -0.61 24.12
CA SER A 49 -4.06 -1.42 23.18
C SER A 49 -4.65 -1.42 21.76
N GLY A 50 -5.68 -0.60 21.52
CA GLY A 50 -6.33 -0.39 20.22
C GLY A 50 -6.09 0.99 19.60
N LEU A 51 -5.20 1.82 20.15
CA LEU A 51 -4.84 3.08 19.52
C LEU A 51 -3.68 2.89 18.54
N VAL A 52 -3.95 3.20 17.28
CA VAL A 52 -3.00 3.08 16.17
C VAL A 52 -2.67 4.46 15.65
N LEU A 53 -1.38 4.74 15.47
CA LEU A 53 -0.93 5.98 14.84
C LEU A 53 -1.25 5.94 13.34
N ASP A 54 -1.88 6.99 12.83
CA ASP A 54 -2.00 7.27 11.39
C ASP A 54 -1.26 8.58 11.15
N ASP A 55 0.06 8.49 11.13
CA ASP A 55 0.95 9.65 11.08
C ASP A 55 1.87 9.58 9.86
N VAL A 56 1.69 10.55 8.96
CA VAL A 56 2.60 10.86 7.87
C VAL A 56 3.33 12.16 8.22
N GLU A 57 4.62 12.03 8.51
CA GLU A 57 5.51 13.16 8.79
C GLU A 57 6.30 13.53 7.52
N LEU A 58 6.14 14.78 7.10
CA LEU A 58 6.93 15.38 6.01
C LEU A 58 8.30 15.80 6.57
N GLU A 59 9.31 15.96 5.71
CA GLU A 59 10.65 16.45 6.09
C GLU A 59 10.65 17.81 6.81
N CYS A 60 9.61 18.63 6.57
CA CYS A 60 9.42 19.90 7.27
C CYS A 60 8.94 19.74 8.72
N GLY A 61 8.70 18.50 9.19
CA GLY A 61 8.21 18.16 10.52
C GLY A 61 6.70 18.35 10.71
N HIS A 62 5.93 18.58 9.64
CA HIS A 62 4.47 18.65 9.73
C HIS A 62 3.88 17.26 9.56
N HIS A 63 2.87 16.97 10.38
CA HIS A 63 2.23 15.66 10.49
C HIS A 63 0.83 15.69 9.88
N TYR A 64 0.43 14.62 9.20
CA TYR A 64 -0.85 14.50 8.50
C TYR A 64 -1.40 13.08 8.65
N HIS A 65 -2.73 12.92 8.61
CA HIS A 65 -3.31 11.61 8.32
C HIS A 65 -2.97 11.20 6.90
N TRP A 66 -2.81 9.89 6.68
CA TRP A 66 -2.60 9.33 5.35
C TRP A 66 -3.63 9.83 4.33
N GLN A 67 -4.92 9.76 4.66
CA GLN A 67 -5.97 10.20 3.74
C GLN A 67 -5.94 11.71 3.49
N CYS A 68 -5.66 12.52 4.52
CA CYS A 68 -5.62 13.98 4.38
C CYS A 68 -4.52 14.44 3.42
N VAL A 69 -3.33 13.80 3.46
CA VAL A 69 -2.25 14.16 2.54
C VAL A 69 -2.55 13.72 1.10
N LEU A 70 -3.21 12.56 0.91
CA LEU A 70 -3.65 12.10 -0.40
C LEU A 70 -4.73 13.02 -1.00
N ASP A 71 -5.76 13.37 -0.23
CA ASP A 71 -6.83 14.27 -0.67
C ASP A 71 -6.27 15.64 -1.08
N TYR A 72 -5.37 16.20 -0.26
CA TYR A 72 -4.70 17.46 -0.57
C TYR A 72 -3.89 17.36 -1.87
N ALA A 73 -3.20 16.24 -2.09
CA ALA A 73 -2.45 16.02 -3.32
C ALA A 73 -3.37 15.89 -4.55
N GLU A 74 -4.50 15.20 -4.43
CA GLU A 74 -5.48 15.05 -5.52
C GLU A 74 -6.09 16.41 -5.92
N GLU A 75 -6.59 17.17 -4.94
CA GLU A 75 -7.25 18.47 -5.17
C GLU A 75 -6.33 19.51 -5.82
N ASN A 76 -5.04 19.50 -5.48
CA ASN A 76 -4.07 20.50 -5.92
C ASN A 76 -3.21 20.01 -7.11
N GLY A 77 -3.45 18.80 -7.64
CA GLY A 77 -2.81 18.30 -8.84
C GLY A 77 -1.29 18.08 -8.69
N PRO A 78 -0.51 18.04 -9.79
CA PRO A 78 0.96 17.94 -9.71
C PRO A 78 1.61 19.17 -9.06
N ASP A 79 0.87 20.27 -8.92
CA ASP A 79 1.30 21.49 -8.23
C ASP A 79 1.15 21.39 -6.70
N ALA A 80 0.51 20.33 -6.18
CA ALA A 80 0.50 19.95 -4.76
C ALA A 80 1.88 19.53 -4.22
N ALA A 81 2.94 19.77 -4.99
CA ALA A 81 4.33 19.51 -4.68
C ALA A 81 4.86 20.37 -3.52
N ALA A 82 4.02 20.87 -2.59
CA ALA A 82 4.44 21.64 -1.43
C ALA A 82 3.55 21.38 -0.20
N CYS A 83 4.18 21.38 0.98
CA CYS A 83 3.52 21.27 2.28
C CYS A 83 2.43 22.35 2.45
N ALA A 84 1.22 21.94 2.84
CA ALA A 84 0.08 22.84 3.01
C ALA A 84 0.30 23.93 4.08
N VAL A 85 1.18 23.69 5.05
CA VAL A 85 1.45 24.62 6.16
C VAL A 85 2.60 25.58 5.85
N CYS A 86 3.74 25.07 5.38
CA CYS A 86 4.96 25.87 5.23
C CYS A 86 5.43 26.06 3.79
N ALA A 87 4.72 25.49 2.81
CA ALA A 87 5.02 25.56 1.38
C ALA A 87 6.42 25.02 0.99
N ILE A 88 7.08 24.25 1.86
CA ILE A 88 8.29 23.51 1.50
C ILE A 88 7.93 22.49 0.42
N PRO A 89 8.68 22.43 -0.70
CA PRO A 89 8.41 21.46 -1.75
C PRO A 89 8.46 20.02 -1.23
N LEU A 90 7.49 19.20 -1.62
CA LEU A 90 7.37 17.79 -1.26
C LEU A 90 8.28 16.90 -2.09
N TYR A 91 8.52 17.27 -3.35
CA TYR A 91 9.43 16.54 -4.23
C TYR A 91 10.87 17.04 -4.06
N GLN A 92 11.75 16.15 -3.60
CA GLN A 92 13.20 16.36 -3.57
C GLN A 92 13.88 15.52 -4.66
N GLY A 93 14.77 16.13 -5.45
CA GLY A 93 15.43 15.48 -6.59
C GLY A 93 15.53 16.40 -7.82
N VAL A 94 16.61 16.28 -8.58
CA VAL A 94 17.10 17.29 -9.53
C VAL A 94 16.48 17.12 -10.92
N GLY A 95 15.78 18.15 -11.44
CA GLY A 95 15.59 18.29 -12.89
C GLY A 95 14.43 19.19 -13.34
N HIS A 96 14.69 20.48 -13.56
CA HIS A 96 14.00 21.21 -14.64
C HIS A 96 14.62 20.78 -15.98
N GLY A 97 14.28 19.57 -16.44
CA GLY A 97 14.76 19.00 -17.70
C GLY A 97 13.66 18.15 -18.32
N ASN A 98 13.60 18.10 -19.65
CA ASN A 98 12.66 17.29 -20.44
C ASN A 98 13.01 15.78 -20.39
N ASP A 99 13.46 15.30 -19.22
CA ASP A 99 14.27 14.10 -19.07
C ASP A 99 13.53 13.00 -18.30
N GLY A 100 12.23 13.16 -18.03
CA GLY A 100 11.36 12.08 -17.57
C GLY A 100 11.69 11.46 -16.20
N GLU A 101 12.63 11.99 -15.43
CA GLU A 101 12.92 11.53 -14.07
C GLU A 101 12.02 12.30 -13.09
N GLU A 102 10.97 11.63 -12.61
CA GLU A 102 10.07 12.14 -11.58
C GLU A 102 10.83 12.29 -10.26
N GLY A 103 10.68 13.44 -9.58
CA GLY A 103 11.29 13.64 -8.26
C GLY A 103 10.70 12.65 -7.24
N GLN A 104 11.39 12.45 -6.12
CA GLN A 104 10.90 11.59 -5.03
C GLN A 104 10.22 12.44 -3.96
N PHE A 105 9.09 11.98 -3.43
CA PHE A 105 8.43 12.63 -2.28
C PHE A 105 8.50 11.71 -1.07
N LEU A 106 9.59 11.87 -0.32
CA LEU A 106 9.91 11.04 0.83
C LEU A 106 9.23 11.55 2.11
N VAL A 107 8.63 10.64 2.86
CA VAL A 107 7.97 10.89 4.15
C VAL A 107 8.34 9.81 5.15
N ILE A 108 8.07 10.07 6.43
CA ILE A 108 8.06 9.04 7.46
C ILE A 108 6.61 8.64 7.72
N VAL A 109 6.30 7.35 7.57
CA VAL A 109 4.97 6.80 7.87
C VAL A 109 5.05 6.03 9.18
N ARG A 110 4.11 6.27 10.10
CA ARG A 110 3.96 5.50 11.34
C ARG A 110 2.57 4.91 11.40
N ASN A 111 2.49 3.58 11.46
CA ASN A 111 1.26 2.79 11.52
C ASN A 111 1.39 1.57 12.44
N GLU A 112 0.46 0.61 12.35
CA GLU A 112 0.49 -0.65 13.12
C GLU A 112 1.79 -1.44 12.92
N GLY A 113 2.39 -1.34 11.73
CA GLY A 113 3.64 -1.99 11.37
C GLY A 113 4.89 -1.28 11.90
N GLY A 114 4.73 -0.15 12.58
CA GLY A 114 5.83 0.66 13.11
C GLY A 114 6.16 1.86 12.22
N GLU A 115 7.40 2.34 12.33
CA GLU A 115 7.90 3.49 11.58
C GLU A 115 8.59 3.03 10.29
N THR A 116 8.18 3.60 9.17
CA THR A 116 8.80 3.43 7.85
C THR A 116 9.39 4.77 7.40
N PRO A 117 10.71 4.98 7.55
CA PRO A 117 11.37 6.17 7.04
C PRO A 117 11.56 6.08 5.52
N ASP A 118 11.80 7.24 4.89
CA ASP A 118 12.12 7.37 3.46
C ASP A 118 11.06 6.71 2.53
N PHE A 119 9.79 6.71 2.95
CA PHE A 119 8.70 6.19 2.14
C PHE A 119 8.37 7.16 1.00
N ASP A 120 8.41 6.71 -0.25
CA ASP A 120 8.11 7.55 -1.42
C ASP A 120 6.60 7.66 -1.64
N LEU A 121 5.97 8.61 -0.94
CA LEU A 121 4.54 8.92 -1.08
C LEU A 121 4.22 9.48 -2.49
N GLY A 122 5.20 10.04 -3.19
CA GLY A 122 5.04 10.53 -4.55
C GLY A 122 4.73 9.40 -5.53
N ALA A 123 5.43 8.28 -5.41
CA ALA A 123 5.17 7.08 -6.18
C ALA A 123 3.77 6.52 -5.92
N GLU A 124 3.31 6.55 -4.67
CA GLU A 124 1.96 6.10 -4.28
C GLU A 124 0.86 6.99 -4.87
N ILE A 125 0.99 8.31 -4.76
CA ILE A 125 0.06 9.26 -5.38
C ILE A 125 -0.01 9.06 -6.90
N ALA A 126 1.14 8.87 -7.54
CA ALA A 126 1.21 8.60 -8.97
C ALA A 126 0.51 7.27 -9.33
N HIS A 127 0.72 6.23 -8.53
CA HIS A 127 0.08 4.94 -8.68
C HIS A 127 -1.45 5.04 -8.57
N GLN A 128 -1.98 5.70 -7.53
CA GLN A 128 -3.43 5.88 -7.36
C GLN A 128 -4.06 6.65 -8.52
N ARG A 129 -3.44 7.74 -8.97
CA ARG A 129 -3.88 8.50 -10.14
C ARG A 129 -3.88 7.65 -11.40
N PHE A 130 -2.85 6.82 -11.57
CA PHE A 130 -2.76 5.90 -12.69
C PHE A 130 -3.89 4.86 -12.67
N LEU A 131 -4.21 4.26 -11.52
CA LEU A 131 -5.30 3.31 -11.40
C LEU A 131 -6.67 3.95 -11.63
N ALA A 132 -6.89 5.15 -11.07
CA ALA A 132 -8.11 5.93 -11.33
C ALA A 132 -8.30 6.23 -12.81
N ALA A 133 -7.21 6.51 -13.54
CA ALA A 133 -7.24 6.71 -14.99
C ALA A 133 -7.35 5.40 -15.81
N ASN A 134 -7.09 4.24 -15.20
CA ASN A 134 -7.07 2.94 -15.88
C ASN A 134 -7.89 1.87 -15.11
N PRO A 135 -9.23 1.91 -15.16
CA PRO A 135 -10.10 1.02 -14.38
C PRO A 135 -9.84 -0.47 -14.61
N ARG A 136 -9.49 -0.87 -15.84
CA ARG A 136 -9.17 -2.27 -16.15
C ARG A 136 -7.92 -2.76 -15.43
N ILE A 137 -6.93 -1.88 -15.27
CA ILE A 137 -5.70 -2.20 -14.53
C ILE A 137 -6.00 -2.25 -13.04
N ALA A 138 -6.76 -1.28 -12.52
CA ALA A 138 -7.19 -1.27 -11.12
C ALA A 138 -7.93 -2.57 -10.73
N ARG A 139 -8.80 -3.08 -11.62
CA ARG A 139 -9.48 -4.36 -11.40
C ARG A 139 -8.51 -5.54 -11.39
N ALA A 140 -7.55 -5.59 -12.32
CA ALA A 140 -6.54 -6.65 -12.34
C ALA A 140 -5.71 -6.66 -11.04
N GLU A 141 -5.30 -5.50 -10.55
CA GLU A 141 -4.55 -5.40 -9.29
C GLU A 141 -5.41 -5.74 -8.07
N THR A 142 -6.67 -5.32 -8.06
CA THR A 142 -7.63 -5.72 -7.00
C THR A 142 -7.77 -7.24 -6.96
N PHE A 143 -8.00 -7.87 -8.10
CA PHE A 143 -8.08 -9.33 -8.22
C PHE A 143 -6.80 -10.02 -7.70
N LEU A 144 -5.62 -9.56 -8.14
CA LEU A 144 -4.34 -10.11 -7.70
C LEU A 144 -4.15 -9.96 -6.18
N SER A 145 -4.55 -8.83 -5.60
CA SER A 145 -4.44 -8.59 -4.15
C SER A 145 -5.32 -9.51 -3.32
N LEU A 146 -6.54 -9.85 -3.80
CA LEU A 146 -7.42 -10.83 -3.14
C LEU A 146 -6.77 -12.22 -3.10
N VAL A 147 -6.18 -12.64 -4.21
CA VAL A 147 -5.44 -13.91 -4.30
C VAL A 147 -4.19 -13.89 -3.43
N GLU A 148 -3.45 -12.77 -3.40
CA GLU A 148 -2.27 -12.60 -2.55
C GLU A 148 -2.61 -12.70 -1.05
N GLN A 149 -3.80 -12.26 -0.65
CA GLN A 149 -4.33 -12.40 0.70
C GLN A 149 -4.90 -13.80 1.01
N GLY A 150 -4.98 -14.69 0.01
CA GLY A 150 -5.56 -16.03 0.15
C GLY A 150 -7.08 -16.05 0.23
N ASP A 151 -7.76 -14.96 -0.17
CA ASP A 151 -9.22 -14.89 -0.20
C ASP A 151 -9.75 -15.40 -1.53
N ALA A 152 -9.72 -16.73 -1.69
CA ALA A 152 -10.15 -17.40 -2.91
C ALA A 152 -11.65 -17.17 -3.20
N ASP A 153 -12.49 -17.06 -2.17
CA ASP A 153 -13.93 -16.84 -2.32
C ASP A 153 -14.23 -15.43 -2.85
N ALA A 154 -13.57 -14.39 -2.30
CA ALA A 154 -13.70 -13.03 -2.81
C ALA A 154 -13.11 -12.89 -4.22
N ALA A 155 -11.96 -13.53 -4.49
CA ALA A 155 -11.37 -13.56 -5.82
C ALA A 155 -12.29 -14.23 -6.85
N GLU A 156 -12.92 -15.36 -6.50
CA GLU A 156 -13.91 -16.04 -7.35
C GLU A 156 -15.14 -15.17 -7.59
N ALA A 157 -15.68 -14.54 -6.54
CA ALA A 157 -16.80 -13.62 -6.68
C ALA A 157 -16.46 -12.44 -7.61
N PHE A 158 -15.21 -11.95 -7.56
CA PHE A 158 -14.73 -10.88 -8.41
C PHE A 158 -14.60 -11.30 -9.89
N LEU A 159 -14.18 -12.55 -10.16
CA LEU A 159 -14.16 -13.13 -11.51
C LEU A 159 -15.57 -13.35 -12.08
N ASN A 160 -16.51 -13.74 -11.23
CA ASN A 160 -17.92 -13.98 -11.59
C ASN A 160 -18.80 -12.73 -11.63
N ALA A 161 -18.24 -11.55 -11.38
CA ALA A 161 -19.03 -10.32 -11.30
C ALA A 161 -19.81 -10.09 -12.61
N ASP A 162 -21.14 -9.99 -12.48
CA ASP A 162 -22.05 -9.87 -13.62
C ASP A 162 -21.86 -8.53 -14.37
N PRO A 163 -21.62 -8.56 -15.69
CA PRO A 163 -21.55 -7.36 -16.52
C PRO A 163 -22.81 -6.49 -16.44
N GLU A 164 -23.99 -7.08 -16.20
CA GLU A 164 -25.25 -6.34 -16.08
C GLU A 164 -25.31 -5.47 -14.81
N ASN A 165 -24.51 -5.79 -13.80
CA ASN A 165 -24.34 -4.98 -12.59
C ASN A 165 -23.12 -4.04 -12.65
N GLY A 166 -22.57 -3.82 -13.85
CA GLY A 166 -21.39 -2.98 -14.06
C GLY A 166 -20.07 -3.68 -13.76
N GLY A 167 -20.07 -5.01 -13.57
CA GLY A 167 -18.85 -5.80 -13.39
C GLY A 167 -18.12 -5.99 -14.71
N GLU A 168 -17.06 -5.23 -14.97
CA GLU A 168 -16.21 -5.53 -16.12
C GLU A 168 -15.42 -6.84 -15.90
N PRO A 169 -15.28 -7.68 -16.93
CA PRO A 169 -14.54 -8.93 -16.81
C PRO A 169 -13.06 -8.66 -16.52
N VAL A 170 -12.48 -9.53 -15.68
CA VAL A 170 -11.06 -9.51 -15.33
C VAL A 170 -10.40 -10.74 -15.92
N ASP A 171 -9.20 -10.55 -16.45
CA ASP A 171 -8.41 -11.65 -16.96
C ASP A 171 -7.82 -12.45 -15.79
N VAL A 172 -8.15 -13.75 -15.71
CA VAL A 172 -7.57 -14.66 -14.71
C VAL A 172 -6.04 -14.75 -14.83
N ASN A 173 -5.50 -14.45 -16.02
CA ASN A 173 -4.07 -14.41 -16.31
C ASN A 173 -3.45 -13.02 -16.15
N ALA A 174 -4.13 -12.11 -15.45
CA ALA A 174 -3.57 -10.81 -15.10
C ALA A 174 -2.19 -10.95 -14.43
N ILE A 175 -1.28 -10.04 -14.78
CA ILE A 175 0.09 -9.99 -14.26
C ILE A 175 0.27 -8.82 -13.30
N LYS A 176 0.96 -9.08 -12.19
CA LYS A 176 1.36 -8.06 -11.22
C LYS A 176 2.50 -7.23 -11.81
N ARG A 177 2.31 -5.90 -11.83
CA ARG A 177 3.34 -4.98 -12.32
C ARG A 177 4.57 -5.05 -11.43
N GLY A 178 5.75 -5.08 -12.05
CA GLY A 178 7.03 -5.09 -11.36
C GLY A 178 7.56 -6.47 -10.96
N THR A 179 6.72 -7.51 -10.95
CA THR A 179 7.17 -8.90 -10.77
C THR A 179 6.82 -9.83 -11.92
N GLY A 180 5.85 -9.46 -12.76
CA GLY A 180 5.35 -10.32 -13.84
C GLY A 180 4.49 -11.49 -13.36
N GLN A 181 4.29 -11.63 -12.06
CA GLN A 181 3.59 -12.77 -11.45
C GLN A 181 2.09 -12.74 -11.74
N THR A 182 1.54 -13.89 -12.14
CA THR A 182 0.08 -14.06 -12.25
C THR A 182 -0.55 -14.44 -10.92
N ALA A 183 -1.89 -14.41 -10.83
CA ALA A 183 -2.64 -14.94 -9.68
C ALA A 183 -2.20 -16.37 -9.30
N LEU A 184 -1.87 -17.19 -10.30
CA LEU A 184 -1.43 -18.56 -10.06
C LEU A 184 -0.04 -18.63 -9.38
N HIS A 185 0.87 -17.70 -9.68
CA HIS A 185 2.14 -17.59 -8.97
C HIS A 185 1.93 -17.21 -7.51
N LEU A 186 1.04 -16.23 -7.25
CA LEU A 186 0.74 -15.75 -5.89
C LEU A 186 0.13 -16.86 -5.03
N ALA A 187 -0.89 -17.56 -5.54
CA ALA A 187 -1.50 -18.69 -4.85
C ALA A 187 -0.48 -19.84 -4.61
N ALA A 188 0.42 -20.08 -5.56
CA ALA A 188 1.47 -21.08 -5.43
C ALA A 188 2.51 -20.76 -4.35
N LEU A 189 2.94 -19.50 -4.27
CA LEU A 189 3.86 -19.02 -3.22
C LEU A 189 3.24 -19.12 -1.82
N ASN A 190 1.92 -18.94 -1.72
CA ASN A 190 1.17 -19.04 -0.48
C ASN A 190 0.78 -20.47 -0.10
N ASN A 191 1.09 -21.48 -0.92
CA ASN A 191 0.61 -22.86 -0.77
C ASN A 191 -0.93 -22.94 -0.66
N ASP A 192 -1.64 -22.06 -1.37
CA ASP A 192 -3.10 -21.97 -1.38
C ASP A 192 -3.68 -22.94 -2.41
N GLU A 193 -3.91 -24.19 -2.00
CA GLU A 193 -4.53 -25.21 -2.85
C GLU A 193 -5.96 -24.81 -3.32
N PRO A 194 -6.87 -24.31 -2.45
CA PRO A 194 -8.17 -23.82 -2.89
C PRO A 194 -8.08 -22.73 -3.97
N GLY A 195 -7.24 -21.71 -3.77
CA GLY A 195 -7.02 -20.65 -4.75
C GLY A 195 -6.49 -21.18 -6.08
N VAL A 196 -5.51 -22.09 -6.05
CA VAL A 196 -4.99 -22.73 -7.27
C VAL A 196 -6.07 -23.50 -8.01
N ARG A 197 -6.87 -24.32 -7.31
CA ARG A 197 -7.97 -25.08 -7.95
C ARG A 197 -9.02 -24.15 -8.56
N MET A 198 -9.38 -23.10 -7.85
CA MET A 198 -10.29 -22.07 -8.33
C MET A 198 -9.74 -21.43 -9.61
N LEU A 199 -8.52 -20.90 -9.58
CA LEU A 199 -7.89 -20.23 -10.72
C LEU A 199 -7.81 -21.14 -11.97
N LEU A 200 -7.45 -22.42 -11.78
CA LEU A 200 -7.41 -23.40 -12.86
C LEU A 200 -8.80 -23.68 -13.46
N ALA A 201 -9.85 -23.71 -12.63
CA ALA A 201 -11.23 -23.86 -13.09
C ALA A 201 -11.68 -22.68 -13.97
N TYR A 202 -11.18 -21.47 -13.71
CA TYR A 202 -11.40 -20.27 -14.54
C TYR A 202 -10.44 -20.16 -15.73
N GLY A 203 -9.58 -21.15 -15.96
CA GLY A 203 -8.70 -21.20 -17.13
C GLY A 203 -7.38 -20.45 -16.97
N ALA A 204 -6.85 -20.36 -15.74
CA ALA A 204 -5.49 -19.85 -15.52
C ALA A 204 -4.44 -20.67 -16.29
N ASP A 205 -3.57 -19.96 -17.00
CA ASP A 205 -2.46 -20.52 -17.76
C ASP A 205 -1.27 -20.77 -16.83
N ARG A 206 -0.85 -22.04 -16.81
CA ARG A 206 0.24 -22.55 -15.96
C ARG A 206 1.62 -22.37 -16.57
N THR A 207 1.67 -21.93 -17.83
CA THR A 207 2.89 -21.82 -18.63
C THR A 207 3.44 -20.40 -18.65
N ILE A 208 2.69 -19.42 -18.12
CA ILE A 208 3.17 -18.05 -17.98
C ILE A 208 4.35 -18.05 -17.01
N GLU A 209 5.42 -17.39 -17.44
CA GLU A 209 6.62 -17.13 -16.65
C GLU A 209 6.55 -15.70 -16.11
N ASP A 210 6.99 -15.51 -14.87
CA ASP A 210 7.17 -14.19 -14.27
C ASP A 210 8.48 -13.51 -14.75
N ASP A 211 8.82 -12.35 -14.18
CA ASP A 211 10.01 -11.59 -14.59
C ASP A 211 11.33 -12.31 -14.24
N THR A 212 11.31 -13.33 -13.36
CA THR A 212 12.46 -14.20 -13.06
C THR A 212 12.50 -15.46 -13.92
N ALA A 213 11.62 -15.55 -14.93
CA ALA A 213 11.43 -16.71 -15.79
C ALA A 213 10.99 -17.98 -15.03
N GLU A 214 10.29 -17.80 -13.91
CA GLU A 214 9.73 -18.90 -13.11
C GLU A 214 8.24 -19.05 -13.43
N THR A 215 7.78 -20.30 -13.55
CA THR A 215 6.34 -20.59 -13.61
C THR A 215 5.75 -20.73 -12.21
N ALA A 216 4.42 -20.71 -12.09
CA ALA A 216 3.74 -20.97 -10.81
C ALA A 216 4.18 -22.31 -10.16
N ALA A 217 4.48 -23.33 -10.97
CA ALA A 217 4.99 -24.61 -10.46
C ALA A 217 6.43 -24.50 -9.94
N ASP A 218 7.26 -23.63 -10.50
CA ASP A 218 8.62 -23.40 -10.03
C ASP A 218 8.61 -22.60 -8.71
N CYS A 219 7.74 -21.61 -8.60
CA CYS A 219 7.47 -20.92 -7.34
C CYS A 219 7.00 -21.89 -6.25
N ALA A 220 6.03 -22.78 -6.54
CA ALA A 220 5.57 -23.79 -5.57
C ALA A 220 6.70 -24.72 -5.10
N LYS A 221 7.64 -25.09 -5.98
CA LYS A 221 8.82 -25.90 -5.61
C LYS A 221 9.76 -25.14 -4.68
N SER A 222 10.00 -23.86 -4.93
CA SER A 222 10.93 -23.05 -4.14
C SER A 222 10.46 -22.92 -2.68
N VAL A 223 9.15 -22.80 -2.46
CA VAL A 223 8.52 -22.75 -1.13
C VAL A 223 8.14 -24.12 -0.55
N LYS A 224 8.35 -25.22 -1.29
CA LYS A 224 7.99 -26.60 -0.90
C LYS A 224 6.49 -26.81 -0.65
N ALA A 225 5.65 -26.18 -1.46
CA ALA A 225 4.20 -26.30 -1.46
C ALA A 225 3.74 -27.61 -2.13
N GLU A 226 3.89 -28.75 -1.45
CA GLU A 226 3.62 -30.08 -2.03
C GLU A 226 2.16 -30.26 -2.49
N ASN A 227 1.20 -29.73 -1.73
CA ASN A 227 -0.24 -29.83 -2.06
C ASN A 227 -0.56 -29.08 -3.37
N VAL A 228 -0.02 -27.86 -3.50
CA VAL A 228 -0.18 -27.07 -4.72
C VAL A 228 0.53 -27.71 -5.92
N LEU A 229 1.70 -28.34 -5.74
CA LEU A 229 2.36 -29.02 -6.85
C LEU A 229 1.52 -30.16 -7.43
N CYS A 230 0.81 -30.89 -6.58
CA CYS A 230 -0.17 -31.89 -7.03
C CYS A 230 -1.34 -31.23 -7.77
N ALA A 231 -1.96 -30.20 -7.20
CA ALA A 231 -3.09 -29.51 -7.80
C ALA A 231 -2.74 -28.81 -9.13
N LEU A 232 -1.52 -28.28 -9.23
CA LEU A 232 -0.96 -27.86 -10.50
C LEU A 232 -0.88 -29.10 -11.38
N ALA A 233 -0.13 -30.16 -11.09
CA ALA A 233 0.08 -31.29 -12.01
C ALA A 233 -1.18 -32.00 -12.59
N GLU A 234 -2.37 -31.85 -12.00
CA GLU A 234 -3.67 -32.36 -12.49
C GLU A 234 -4.14 -31.68 -13.79
#